data_AF-A0A0N9NAQ4-F1
#
_entry.id   AF-A0A0N9NAQ4-F1
#
_cell.length_a   1.000
_cell.length_b   1.000
_cell.length_c   1.000
_cell.angle_alpha   90.00
_cell.angle_beta   90.00
_cell.angle_gamma   90.00
#
_symmetry.space_group_name_H-M   'P 1'
#
loop_
_entity.id
_entity.type
_entity.pdbx_description
1 polymer ?
#
loop_
_entity_poly.entity_id
_entity_poly.type
_entity_poly.pdbx_seq_one_letter_code
_entity_poly.pdbx_strand_id
1 'polypeptide(L)'
;MTVSGPLYRKRCARDEVVAVDVAPDDGLNHGFVSWPVAPVRGEQLIRLNMGGSASVTIRLTDGSRIQVVVHDETEAQRIAAAVG
;
A
#
# COMPACT_ATOMS: atom_id res chain seq x y z
N MET A 1 8.04 9.92 2.66
CA MET A 1 8.33 8.89 1.65
C MET A 1 7.62 9.19 0.31
N THR A 2 8.00 8.50 -0.76
CA THR A 2 7.25 8.49 -2.03
C THR A 2 6.86 7.06 -2.34
N VAL A 3 5.60 6.84 -2.67
CA VAL A 3 5.09 5.57 -3.20
C VAL A 3 4.78 5.79 -4.68
N SER A 4 5.36 4.97 -5.54
CA SER A 4 5.23 5.10 -7.00
C SER A 4 5.04 3.75 -7.67
N GLY A 5 4.21 3.73 -8.70
CA GLY A 5 4.04 2.62 -9.63
C GLY A 5 3.77 3.17 -11.03
N PRO A 6 3.54 2.31 -12.04
CA PRO A 6 3.15 2.78 -13.36
C PRO A 6 1.92 3.69 -13.27
N LEU A 7 2.04 4.92 -13.81
CA LEU A 7 0.98 5.94 -13.83
C LEU A 7 0.49 6.46 -12.47
N TYR A 8 1.19 6.15 -11.37
CA TYR A 8 0.86 6.62 -10.03
C TYR A 8 2.08 7.11 -9.27
N ARG A 9 1.95 8.26 -8.60
CA ARG A 9 2.92 8.75 -7.65
C ARG A 9 2.20 9.50 -6.54
N LYS A 10 2.43 9.11 -5.29
CA LYS A 10 2.00 9.86 -4.10
C LYS A 10 3.18 10.10 -3.19
N ARG A 11 3.30 11.33 -2.73
CA ARG A 11 4.23 11.73 -1.69
C ARG A 11 3.44 11.84 -0.39
N CYS A 12 3.96 11.22 0.65
CA CYS A 12 3.44 11.34 2.01
C CYS A 12 4.60 11.75 2.91
N ALA A 13 4.38 12.68 3.83
CA ALA A 13 5.35 12.99 4.86
C ALA A 13 5.38 11.84 5.90
N ARG A 14 6.49 11.67 6.62
CA ARG A 14 6.65 10.50 7.52
C ARG A 14 5.82 10.66 8.80
N ASP A 15 5.68 11.89 9.26
CA ASP A 15 4.80 12.34 10.33
C ASP A 15 3.30 12.13 10.03
N GLU A 16 2.93 11.91 8.77
CA GLU A 16 1.57 11.52 8.40
C GLU A 16 1.32 10.01 8.60
N VAL A 17 2.35 9.18 8.82
CA VAL A 17 2.19 7.74 8.99
C VAL A 17 1.76 7.43 10.43
N VAL A 18 0.56 6.86 10.58
CA VAL A 18 -0.02 6.51 11.89
C VAL A 18 0.23 5.05 12.26
N ALA A 19 0.20 4.17 11.26
CA ALA A 19 0.42 2.74 11.47
C ALA A 19 0.97 2.09 10.19
N VAL A 20 1.73 1.01 10.39
CA VAL A 20 2.23 0.15 9.32
C VAL A 20 1.97 -1.30 9.73
N ASP A 21 1.20 -2.01 8.92
CA ASP A 21 0.84 -3.42 9.15
C ASP A 21 1.40 -4.30 8.03
N VAL A 22 1.90 -5.49 8.38
CA VAL A 22 2.29 -6.54 7.44
C VAL A 22 1.30 -7.69 7.55
N ALA A 23 0.83 -8.21 6.42
CA ALA A 23 -0.10 -9.34 6.39
C ALA A 23 0.16 -10.25 5.18
N PRO A 24 -0.19 -11.55 5.26
CA PRO A 24 -0.32 -12.40 4.08
C PRO A 24 -1.31 -11.79 3.08
N ASP A 25 -1.02 -11.93 1.79
CA ASP A 25 -1.88 -11.53 0.67
C ASP A 25 -1.87 -12.69 -0.33
N ASP A 26 -2.95 -12.94 -1.06
CA ASP A 26 -2.97 -14.02 -2.05
C ASP A 26 -2.61 -13.55 -3.46
N GLY A 27 -2.19 -12.29 -3.61
CA GLY A 27 -1.80 -11.66 -4.86
C GLY A 27 -2.97 -11.44 -5.80
N LEU A 28 -4.17 -11.94 -5.47
CA LEU A 28 -5.36 -11.81 -6.29
C LEU A 28 -5.94 -10.40 -6.14
N ASN A 29 -6.62 -9.97 -7.19
CA ASN A 29 -7.39 -8.72 -7.18
C ASN A 29 -8.85 -9.09 -6.89
N HIS A 30 -9.22 -9.17 -5.60
CA HIS A 30 -10.60 -9.46 -5.14
C HIS A 30 -11.57 -8.30 -5.39
N GLY A 31 -11.63 -7.80 -6.63
CA GLY A 31 -12.51 -6.70 -7.04
C GLY A 31 -11.85 -5.32 -7.10
N PHE A 32 -10.54 -5.21 -6.83
CA PHE A 32 -9.79 -3.97 -6.99
C PHE A 32 -9.18 -3.89 -8.40
N VAL A 33 -9.62 -2.94 -9.22
CA VAL A 33 -9.02 -2.71 -10.53
C VAL A 33 -7.56 -2.27 -10.33
N SER A 34 -6.63 -3.00 -10.91
CA SER A 34 -5.20 -2.92 -10.57
C SER A 34 -4.48 -1.66 -11.09
N TRP A 35 -5.20 -0.70 -11.68
CA TRP A 35 -4.56 0.44 -12.35
C TRP A 35 -5.30 1.78 -12.38
N PRO A 36 -6.63 1.92 -12.25
CA PRO A 36 -7.20 3.23 -12.06
C PRO A 36 -6.99 3.60 -10.59
N VAL A 37 -6.08 4.53 -10.38
CA VAL A 37 -6.06 5.40 -9.20
C VAL A 37 -7.31 6.30 -9.30
N ALA A 38 -8.49 5.70 -9.28
CA ALA A 38 -9.75 6.39 -9.19
C ALA A 38 -10.04 6.51 -7.69
N PRO A 39 -10.12 7.72 -7.13
CA PRO A 39 -10.53 7.89 -5.75
C PRO A 39 -11.96 7.36 -5.60
N VAL A 40 -12.11 6.20 -4.95
CA VAL A 40 -13.42 5.68 -4.59
C VAL A 40 -13.92 6.52 -3.41
N ARG A 41 -15.05 7.22 -3.57
CA ARG A 41 -15.68 7.98 -2.48
C ARG A 41 -16.03 7.01 -1.35
N GLY A 42 -15.51 7.27 -0.15
CA GLY A 42 -15.88 6.55 1.06
C GLY A 42 -14.68 6.06 1.86
N GLU A 43 -13.66 5.53 1.19
CA GLU A 43 -12.41 5.07 1.82
C GLU A 43 -11.29 5.12 0.77
N GLN A 44 -10.32 6.04 0.93
CA GLN A 44 -9.20 6.16 -0.02
C GLN A 44 -8.16 5.06 0.23
N LEU A 45 -8.49 3.81 -0.11
CA LEU A 45 -7.50 2.74 -0.21
C LEU A 45 -6.86 2.78 -1.59
N ILE A 46 -5.54 2.87 -1.62
CA ILE A 46 -4.73 2.76 -2.82
C ILE A 46 -3.95 1.47 -2.72
N ARG A 47 -4.24 0.50 -3.60
CA ARG A 47 -3.55 -0.79 -3.65
C ARG A 47 -2.61 -0.84 -4.84
N LEU A 48 -1.33 -1.02 -4.57
CA LEU A 48 -0.29 -1.29 -5.56
C LEU A 48 0.03 -2.77 -5.51
N ASN A 49 -0.49 -3.52 -6.47
CA ASN A 49 -0.25 -4.95 -6.55
C ASN A 49 0.98 -5.21 -7.45
N MET A 50 2.08 -5.70 -6.86
CA MET A 50 3.28 -6.10 -7.60
C MET A 50 3.36 -7.60 -7.87
N GLY A 51 2.32 -8.36 -7.49
CA GLY A 51 2.32 -9.82 -7.45
C GLY A 51 3.11 -10.34 -6.25
N GLY A 52 2.60 -11.40 -5.63
CA GLY A 52 3.26 -12.05 -4.49
C GLY A 52 2.29 -12.50 -3.42
N SER A 53 2.83 -12.83 -2.25
CA SER A 53 2.08 -13.48 -1.17
C SER A 53 2.00 -12.67 0.13
N ALA A 54 2.41 -11.40 0.11
CA ALA A 54 2.39 -10.54 1.29
C ALA A 54 2.04 -9.10 0.93
N SER A 55 1.56 -8.33 1.91
CA SER A 55 1.28 -6.91 1.75
C SER A 55 1.76 -6.08 2.93
N VAL A 56 2.06 -4.81 2.64
CA VAL A 56 2.32 -3.76 3.63
C VAL A 56 1.23 -2.71 3.51
N THR A 57 0.52 -2.45 4.59
CA THR A 57 -0.51 -1.42 4.65
C THR A 57 -0.06 -0.26 5.52
N ILE A 58 -0.03 0.93 4.93
CA ILE A 58 0.33 2.18 5.57
C ILE A 58 -0.96 2.97 5.81
N ARG A 59 -1.24 3.31 7.07
CA ARG A 59 -2.35 4.22 7.43
C ARG A 59 -1.82 5.63 7.61
N LEU A 60 -2.49 6.59 6.98
CA LEU A 60 -2.16 8.02 7.09
C LEU A 60 -3.10 8.75 8.06
N THR A 61 -2.69 9.91 8.54
CA THR A 61 -3.45 10.79 9.45
C THR A 61 -4.79 11.25 8.87
N ASP A 62 -4.91 11.37 7.56
CA ASP A 62 -6.14 11.73 6.85
C ASP A 62 -7.14 10.55 6.70
N GLY A 63 -6.81 9.39 7.25
CA GLY A 63 -7.59 8.15 7.13
C GLY A 63 -7.37 7.38 5.83
N SER A 64 -6.55 7.89 4.91
CA SER A 64 -6.16 7.18 3.69
C SER A 64 -5.33 5.95 4.01
N ARG A 65 -5.42 4.94 3.16
CA ARG A 65 -4.64 3.70 3.25
C ARG A 65 -3.87 3.48 1.97
N ILE A 66 -2.61 3.08 2.10
CA ILE A 66 -1.79 2.64 0.97
C ILE A 66 -1.38 1.20 1.25
N GLN A 67 -1.83 0.27 0.41
CA GLN A 67 -1.43 -1.13 0.47
C GLN A 67 -0.47 -1.43 -0.69
N VAL A 68 0.66 -2.05 -0.39
CA VAL A 68 1.62 -2.53 -1.38
C VAL A 68 1.72 -4.03 -1.24
N VAL A 69 1.36 -4.78 -2.29
CA VAL A 69 1.54 -6.23 -2.34
C VAL A 69 2.92 -6.50 -2.93
N VAL A 70 3.68 -7.37 -2.27
CA VAL A 70 5.08 -7.69 -2.57
C VAL A 70 5.30 -9.19 -2.58
N HIS A 71 6.49 -9.62 -3.02
CA HIS A 71 6.77 -11.03 -3.29
C HIS A 71 6.51 -11.92 -2.09
N ASP A 72 7.04 -11.54 -0.92
CA ASP A 72 6.99 -12.32 0.31
C ASP A 72 6.97 -11.44 1.58
N GLU A 73 6.80 -12.09 2.73
CA GLU A 73 6.75 -11.42 4.03
C GLU A 73 8.08 -10.72 4.38
N THR A 74 9.22 -11.24 3.93
CA THR A 74 10.54 -10.66 4.20
C THR A 74 10.71 -9.32 3.51
N GLU A 75 10.23 -9.20 2.26
CA GLU A 75 10.15 -7.93 1.54
C GLU A 75 9.17 -6.96 2.21
N ALA A 76 8.01 -7.46 2.65
CA ALA A 76 7.01 -6.65 3.34
C ALA A 76 7.56 -6.05 4.65
N GLN A 77 8.23 -6.86 5.47
CA GLN A 77 8.86 -6.41 6.72
C GLN A 77 9.97 -5.38 6.48
N ARG A 78 10.78 -5.54 5.43
CA ARG A 78 11.82 -4.57 5.05
C ARG A 78 11.22 -3.20 4.69
N ILE A 79 10.12 -3.19 3.94
CA ILE A 79 9.40 -1.96 3.61
C ILE A 79 8.79 -1.35 4.88
N ALA A 80 8.18 -2.16 5.74
CA ALA A 80 7.58 -1.68 6.98
C ALA A 80 8.61 -0.97 7.88
N ALA A 81 9.80 -1.56 8.04
CA ALA A 81 10.90 -0.97 8.80
C ALA A 81 11.49 0.30 8.17
N ALA A 82 11.37 0.49 6.86
CA ALA A 82 11.83 1.70 6.17
C ALA A 82 10.81 2.85 6.27
N VAL A 83 9.54 2.53 6.51
CA VAL A 83 8.43 3.50 6.54
C VAL A 83 8.09 3.91 7.96
N GLY A 84 7.94 2.95 8.88
CA GLY A 84 7.82 3.19 10.33
C GLY A 84 9.10 3.74 10.91
#